data_AF-A0A972KCS4-F1
#
_entry.id   AF-A0A972KCS4-F1
#
_cell.length_a   1.000
_cell.length_b   1.000
_cell.length_c   1.000
_cell.angle_alpha   90.00
_cell.angle_beta   90.00
_cell.angle_gamma   90.00
#
_symmetry.space_group_name_H-M   'P 1'
#
loop_
_entity.id
_entity.type
_entity.pdbx_description
1 polymer ?
#
loop_
_entity_poly.entity_id
_entity_poly.type
_entity_poly.pdbx_seq_one_letter_code
_entity_poly.pdbx_strand_id
1 'polypeptide(L)'
;MTHRSTLAALVVAIGLIAAACGDSDVGSSTSTIAAETETTTTTEAAATTSTEATTTTAAAAPEPEFPGRIISLSPSSTELLFAIGAGDQVIAVDEFSYFPDEAPVTDLSGFAPNLEAILAFEPDLLVWQGGPTTSSVVSKAPACRL
;
A
#
# COMPACT_ATOMS: atom_id res chain seq x y z
N MET A 1 -42.29 30.13 43.05
CA MET A 1 -41.05 30.88 42.80
C MET A 1 -39.83 29.95 42.77
N THR A 2 -39.95 28.76 42.19
CA THR A 2 -38.93 27.68 42.25
C THR A 2 -38.61 27.06 40.88
N HIS A 3 -39.44 27.25 39.85
CA HIS A 3 -39.19 26.71 38.50
C HIS A 3 -38.28 27.57 37.60
N ARG A 4 -38.11 28.86 37.91
CA ARG A 4 -37.16 29.72 37.19
C ARG A 4 -35.70 29.41 37.57
N SER A 5 -35.50 28.86 38.78
CA SER A 5 -34.18 28.47 39.30
C SER A 5 -33.72 27.12 38.74
N THR A 6 -34.64 26.17 38.52
CA THR A 6 -34.32 24.85 37.92
C THR A 6 -33.99 24.93 36.43
N LEU A 7 -34.55 25.90 35.70
CA LEU A 7 -34.23 26.15 34.28
C LEU A 7 -32.83 26.78 34.09
N ALA A 8 -32.38 27.62 35.03
CA ALA A 8 -31.05 28.22 34.97
C ALA A 8 -29.93 27.18 35.23
N ALA A 9 -30.17 26.19 36.08
CA ALA A 9 -29.20 25.12 36.35
C ALA A 9 -29.03 24.13 35.18
N LEU A 10 -30.08 23.91 34.37
CA LEU A 10 -30.02 22.99 33.23
C LEU A 10 -29.30 23.59 32.00
N VAL A 11 -29.32 24.92 31.84
CA VAL A 11 -28.63 25.61 30.72
C VAL A 11 -27.13 25.75 30.96
N VAL A 12 -26.67 25.83 32.22
CA VAL A 12 -25.23 25.90 32.55
C VAL A 12 -24.53 24.52 32.38
N ALA A 13 -25.25 23.41 32.52
CA ALA A 13 -24.69 22.07 32.33
C ALA A 13 -24.50 21.66 30.85
N ILE A 14 -25.15 22.34 29.90
CA ILE A 14 -25.01 22.09 28.45
C ILE A 14 -23.92 23.00 27.83
N GLY A 15 -23.45 24.03 28.53
CA GLY A 15 -22.43 24.97 28.06
C GLY A 15 -20.97 24.51 28.19
N LEU A 16 -20.70 23.28 28.65
CA LEU A 16 -19.36 22.78 28.99
C LEU A 16 -18.82 21.69 28.03
N ILE A 17 -19.35 21.60 26.80
CA ILE A 17 -18.87 20.67 25.75
C ILE A 17 -18.47 21.43 24.47
N ALA A 18 -17.85 22.60 24.61
CA ALA A 18 -17.28 23.36 23.49
C ALA A 18 -15.78 23.63 23.71
N ALA A 19 -15.04 22.64 24.21
CA ALA A 19 -13.59 22.66 24.32
C ALA A 19 -13.00 21.41 23.64
N ALA A 20 -13.08 21.37 22.31
CA ALA A 20 -12.23 20.51 21.48
C ALA A 20 -12.38 20.87 19.99
N CYS A 21 -11.95 22.07 19.61
CA CYS A 21 -11.39 22.39 18.28
C CYS A 21 -10.79 23.80 18.33
N GLY A 22 -9.51 23.92 17.98
CA GLY A 22 -8.95 25.19 17.50
C GLY A 22 -7.86 25.82 18.35
N ASP A 23 -6.70 25.19 18.41
CA ASP A 23 -5.44 25.91 18.17
C ASP A 23 -4.45 24.91 17.57
N SER A 24 -4.28 24.99 16.27
CA SER A 24 -3.12 24.43 15.60
C SER A 24 -2.71 25.49 14.61
N ASP A 25 -1.71 26.24 15.04
CA ASP A 25 -0.96 27.16 14.22
C ASP A 25 -0.85 26.67 12.79
N VAL A 26 -1.20 27.55 11.85
CA VAL A 26 -0.66 27.54 10.50
C VAL A 26 0.83 27.81 10.61
N GLY A 27 1.55 26.76 11.02
CA GLY A 27 2.96 26.60 10.80
C GLY A 27 3.15 26.30 9.32
N SER A 28 3.38 27.37 8.56
CA SER A 28 3.95 27.32 7.22
C SER A 28 5.29 26.59 7.28
N SER A 29 5.28 25.26 7.23
CA SER A 29 6.43 24.50 6.79
C SER A 29 6.48 24.59 5.27
N THR A 30 6.90 25.76 4.81
CA THR A 30 7.57 25.93 3.53
C THR A 30 8.79 25.02 3.57
N SER A 31 8.64 23.78 3.10
CA SER A 31 9.82 23.00 2.72
C SER A 31 10.30 23.54 1.39
N THR A 32 11.03 24.65 1.48
CA THR A 32 12.06 24.98 0.51
C THR A 32 13.06 23.84 0.55
N ILE A 33 12.94 22.88 -0.36
CA ILE A 33 14.11 22.11 -0.76
C ILE A 33 14.67 22.84 -1.97
N ALA A 34 15.68 23.63 -1.64
CA ALA A 34 16.62 24.20 -2.56
C ALA A 34 17.09 23.10 -3.52
N ALA A 35 17.07 23.42 -4.80
CA ALA A 35 17.91 22.75 -5.77
C ALA A 35 19.36 22.93 -5.32
N GLU A 36 19.98 21.83 -4.89
CA GLU A 36 21.43 21.69 -5.01
C GLU A 36 21.72 20.70 -6.12
N THR A 37 22.23 21.29 -7.19
CA THR A 37 23.06 20.64 -8.19
C THR A 37 24.33 20.17 -7.51
N GLU A 38 24.62 18.87 -7.55
CA GLU A 38 26.00 18.40 -7.48
C GLU A 38 26.25 17.35 -8.57
N THR A 39 26.74 17.86 -9.69
CA THR A 39 27.76 17.17 -10.47
C THR A 39 29.03 17.16 -9.64
N THR A 40 29.68 16.00 -9.42
CA THR A 40 31.15 15.86 -9.35
C THR A 40 31.55 14.39 -9.47
N THR A 41 32.02 14.05 -10.67
CA THR A 41 33.29 13.35 -10.96
C THR A 41 33.88 12.43 -9.90
N THR A 42 33.86 11.13 -10.20
CA THR A 42 34.74 10.10 -9.63
C THR A 42 36.13 10.18 -10.26
N THR A 43 37.17 10.41 -9.43
CA THR A 43 38.58 10.21 -9.79
C THR A 43 39.33 9.54 -8.63
N GLU A 44 39.75 8.30 -8.91
CA GLU A 44 41.05 7.67 -8.62
C GLU A 44 41.45 7.16 -7.21
N ALA A 45 42.19 6.05 -7.29
CA ALA A 45 43.13 5.42 -6.35
C ALA A 45 42.51 4.52 -5.27
N ALA A 46 42.44 3.20 -5.49
CA ALA A 46 43.55 2.23 -5.37
C ALA A 46 44.02 2.01 -3.93
N ALA A 47 43.60 0.89 -3.33
CA ALA A 47 44.39 0.18 -2.34
C ALA A 47 43.98 -1.30 -2.31
N THR A 48 44.86 -2.10 -2.90
CA THR A 48 44.93 -3.55 -2.78
C THR A 48 45.03 -3.97 -1.32
N THR A 49 44.17 -4.88 -0.88
CA THR A 49 44.53 -5.84 0.17
C THR A 49 43.78 -7.14 -0.12
N SER A 50 44.55 -8.15 -0.53
CA SER A 50 44.11 -9.53 -0.60
C SER A 50 43.65 -9.97 0.77
N THR A 51 42.37 -10.30 0.89
CA THR A 51 41.87 -11.20 1.93
C THR A 51 41.48 -12.48 1.22
N GLU A 52 42.21 -13.54 1.55
CA GLU A 52 41.94 -14.91 1.14
C GLU A 52 40.56 -15.31 1.68
N ALA A 53 39.54 -15.18 0.83
CA ALA A 53 38.19 -15.60 1.15
C ALA A 53 38.10 -17.11 0.89
N THR A 54 38.21 -17.87 1.98
CA THR A 54 37.69 -19.24 2.08
C THR A 54 36.33 -19.27 1.39
N THR A 55 36.26 -19.90 0.23
CA THR A 55 35.01 -20.11 -0.51
C THR A 55 34.21 -21.16 0.24
N THR A 56 33.59 -20.76 1.34
CA THR A 56 32.38 -21.43 1.81
C THR A 56 31.34 -21.13 0.74
N THR A 57 31.01 -22.14 -0.06
CA THR A 57 29.87 -22.11 -0.96
C THR A 57 28.63 -21.90 -0.09
N ALA A 58 28.27 -20.63 0.14
CA ALA A 58 26.94 -20.28 0.58
C ALA A 58 26.03 -20.75 -0.54
N ALA A 59 25.22 -21.77 -0.28
CA ALA A 59 24.12 -22.13 -1.15
C ALA A 59 23.35 -20.84 -1.44
N ALA A 60 23.36 -20.43 -2.71
CA ALA A 60 22.67 -19.23 -3.14
C ALA A 60 21.22 -19.33 -2.67
N ALA A 61 20.79 -18.37 -1.85
CA ALA A 61 19.38 -18.22 -1.55
C ALA A 61 18.64 -18.04 -2.89
N PRO A 62 17.47 -18.67 -3.09
CA PRO A 62 16.72 -18.48 -4.32
C PRO A 62 16.47 -16.99 -4.52
N GLU A 63 16.77 -16.49 -5.72
CA GLU A 63 16.41 -15.12 -6.11
C GLU A 63 14.89 -14.97 -5.98
N PRO A 64 14.39 -13.82 -5.51
CA PRO A 64 12.96 -13.62 -5.34
C PRO A 64 12.25 -13.76 -6.69
N GLU A 65 11.37 -14.77 -6.81
CA GLU A 65 10.46 -14.89 -7.95
C GLU A 65 9.35 -13.85 -7.77
N PHE A 66 9.31 -12.87 -8.68
CA PHE A 66 8.23 -11.88 -8.72
C PHE A 66 6.97 -12.48 -9.37
N PRO A 67 5.77 -12.08 -8.92
CA PRO A 67 4.52 -12.54 -9.53
C PRO A 67 4.42 -12.07 -10.99
N GLY A 68 3.85 -12.91 -11.85
CA GLY A 68 3.60 -12.59 -13.26
C GLY A 68 2.12 -12.58 -13.62
N ARG A 69 1.23 -13.00 -12.71
CA ARG A 69 -0.21 -13.13 -12.93
C ARG A 69 -0.98 -12.64 -11.71
N ILE A 70 -1.18 -11.33 -11.65
CA ILE A 70 -1.80 -10.62 -10.54
C ILE A 70 -3.30 -10.42 -10.81
N ILE A 71 -4.11 -10.72 -9.80
CA ILE A 71 -5.50 -10.26 -9.72
C ILE A 71 -5.61 -9.23 -8.60
N SER A 72 -6.22 -8.08 -8.90
CA SER A 72 -6.49 -7.02 -7.92
C SER A 72 -7.99 -6.85 -7.73
N LEU A 73 -8.47 -7.11 -6.51
CA LEU A 73 -9.88 -6.96 -6.12
C LEU A 73 -10.08 -5.73 -5.23
N SER A 74 -9.35 -4.66 -5.53
CA SER A 74 -9.36 -3.41 -4.79
C SER A 74 -9.01 -2.27 -5.75
N PRO A 75 -9.90 -1.27 -5.95
CA PRO A 75 -9.61 -0.13 -6.82
C PRO A 75 -8.29 0.56 -6.46
N SER A 76 -8.07 0.88 -5.18
CA SER A 76 -6.83 1.51 -4.72
C SER A 76 -5.58 0.68 -5.01
N SER A 77 -5.69 -0.64 -4.89
CA SER A 77 -4.57 -1.54 -5.18
C SER A 77 -4.28 -1.65 -6.66
N THR A 78 -5.33 -1.63 -7.50
CA THR A 78 -5.20 -1.58 -8.95
C THR A 78 -4.44 -0.33 -9.36
N GLU A 79 -4.85 0.87 -8.92
CA GLU A 79 -4.15 2.11 -9.27
C GLU A 79 -2.66 2.08 -8.87
N LEU A 80 -2.36 1.56 -7.67
CA LEU A 80 -0.99 1.44 -7.20
C LEU A 80 -0.15 0.46 -8.03
N LEU A 81 -0.71 -0.70 -8.41
CA LEU A 81 -0.01 -1.67 -9.26
C LEU A 81 0.39 -1.07 -10.60
N PHE A 82 -0.51 -0.30 -11.22
CA PHE A 82 -0.19 0.43 -12.45
C PHE A 82 0.82 1.56 -12.21
N ALA A 83 0.67 2.32 -11.12
CA ALA A 83 1.59 3.42 -10.78
C ALA A 83 3.04 2.96 -10.53
N ILE A 84 3.24 1.75 -10.01
CA ILE A 84 4.58 1.18 -9.79
C ILE A 84 5.14 0.43 -11.01
N GLY A 85 4.42 0.45 -12.15
CA GLY A 85 4.84 -0.24 -13.38
C GLY A 85 4.59 -1.74 -13.40
N ALA A 86 3.78 -2.27 -12.47
CA ALA A 86 3.37 -3.67 -12.45
C ALA A 86 2.07 -3.93 -13.24
N GLY A 87 1.52 -2.93 -13.92
CA GLY A 87 0.27 -3.04 -14.69
C GLY A 87 0.26 -4.19 -15.71
N ASP A 88 1.40 -4.46 -16.36
CA ASP A 88 1.54 -5.55 -17.33
C ASP A 88 1.37 -6.95 -16.73
N GLN A 89 1.52 -7.08 -15.40
CA GLN A 89 1.32 -8.33 -14.67
C GLN A 89 -0.13 -8.52 -14.22
N VAL A 90 -0.96 -7.46 -14.29
CA VAL A 90 -2.36 -7.50 -13.86
C VAL A 90 -3.21 -8.12 -14.96
N ILE A 91 -3.75 -9.31 -14.69
CA ILE A 91 -4.53 -10.09 -15.67
C ILE A 91 -6.04 -9.95 -15.52
N ALA A 92 -6.51 -9.51 -14.35
CA ALA A 92 -7.92 -9.21 -14.08
C ALA A 92 -8.04 -8.27 -12.88
N VAL A 93 -9.04 -7.38 -12.93
CA VAL A 93 -9.44 -6.54 -11.79
C VAL A 93 -10.93 -6.68 -11.50
N ASP A 94 -11.35 -6.25 -10.30
CA ASP A 94 -12.77 -6.27 -9.92
C ASP A 94 -13.64 -5.35 -10.78
N GLU A 95 -14.95 -5.54 -10.63
CA GLU A 95 -15.99 -4.79 -11.33
C GLU A 95 -16.02 -3.28 -11.04
N PHE A 96 -15.22 -2.77 -10.08
CA PHE A 96 -15.21 -1.36 -9.66
C PHE A 96 -13.88 -0.64 -9.96
N SER A 97 -12.88 -1.36 -10.47
CA SER A 97 -11.52 -0.85 -10.69
C SER A 97 -11.36 -0.25 -12.09
N TYR A 98 -12.03 0.87 -12.37
CA TYR A 98 -12.05 1.48 -13.71
C TYR A 98 -10.85 2.38 -14.05
N PHE A 99 -9.83 2.45 -13.19
CA PHE A 99 -8.65 3.27 -13.43
C PHE A 99 -7.36 2.45 -13.23
N PRO A 100 -6.35 2.60 -14.11
CA PRO A 100 -6.40 3.37 -15.36
C PRO A 100 -7.25 2.68 -16.45
N ASP A 101 -7.51 3.36 -17.57
CA ASP A 101 -8.41 2.85 -18.63
C ASP A 101 -7.92 1.52 -19.24
N GLU A 102 -6.62 1.21 -19.11
CA GLU A 102 -6.03 -0.04 -19.57
C GLU A 102 -6.25 -1.23 -18.62
N ALA A 103 -6.83 -1.00 -17.43
CA ALA A 103 -7.08 -2.06 -16.47
C ALA A 103 -8.07 -3.11 -17.03
N PRO A 104 -7.76 -4.42 -16.93
CA PRO A 104 -8.63 -5.47 -17.45
C PRO A 104 -9.81 -5.74 -16.52
N VAL A 105 -10.83 -4.88 -16.57
CA VAL A 105 -12.04 -4.98 -15.73
C VAL A 105 -12.81 -6.26 -16.04
N THR A 106 -13.21 -6.97 -14.99
CA THR A 106 -13.98 -8.22 -15.08
C THR A 106 -15.19 -8.20 -14.16
N ASP A 107 -16.05 -9.23 -14.24
CA ASP A 107 -17.20 -9.42 -13.35
C ASP A 107 -16.81 -9.99 -11.96
N LEU A 108 -15.52 -10.01 -11.61
CA LEU A 108 -15.08 -10.43 -10.29
C LEU A 108 -15.53 -9.42 -9.24
N SER A 109 -16.20 -9.91 -8.19
CA SER A 109 -16.63 -9.05 -7.09
C SER A 109 -15.49 -8.81 -6.10
N GLY A 110 -15.17 -7.54 -5.85
CA GLY A 110 -14.26 -7.14 -4.76
C GLY A 110 -14.89 -7.25 -3.36
N PHE A 111 -16.22 -7.21 -3.25
CA PHE A 111 -16.93 -7.31 -1.97
C PHE A 111 -17.21 -8.76 -1.57
N ALA A 112 -17.56 -9.60 -2.54
CA ALA A 112 -17.90 -11.01 -2.31
C ALA A 112 -17.15 -11.91 -3.32
N PRO A 113 -15.81 -12.04 -3.18
CA PRO A 113 -14.99 -12.77 -4.13
C PRO A 113 -15.38 -14.24 -4.25
N ASN A 114 -15.52 -14.72 -5.49
CA ASN A 114 -15.74 -16.12 -5.80
C ASN A 114 -14.38 -16.81 -6.06
N LEU A 115 -14.00 -17.73 -5.17
CA LEU A 115 -12.70 -18.41 -5.26
C LEU A 115 -12.54 -19.26 -6.53
N GLU A 116 -13.58 -19.95 -7.00
CA GLU A 116 -13.48 -20.78 -8.21
C GLU A 116 -13.29 -19.90 -9.45
N ALA A 117 -14.01 -18.78 -9.52
CA ALA A 117 -13.85 -17.82 -10.61
C ALA A 117 -12.45 -17.21 -10.61
N ILE A 118 -11.91 -16.84 -9.45
CA ILE A 118 -10.54 -16.33 -9.30
C ILE A 118 -9.50 -17.37 -9.74
N LEU A 119 -9.66 -18.63 -9.30
CA LEU A 119 -8.70 -19.69 -9.63
C LEU A 119 -8.71 -20.05 -11.12
N ALA A 120 -9.81 -19.82 -11.85
CA ALA A 120 -9.88 -20.03 -13.29
C ALA A 120 -8.92 -19.14 -14.10
N PHE A 121 -8.48 -18.02 -13.53
CA PHE A 121 -7.47 -17.14 -14.13
C PHE A 121 -6.03 -17.61 -13.87
N GLU A 122 -5.83 -18.66 -13.09
CA GLU A 122 -4.52 -19.17 -12.67
C GLU A 122 -3.57 -18.06 -12.13
N PRO A 123 -4.01 -17.24 -11.14
CA PRO A 123 -3.17 -16.21 -10.58
C PRO A 123 -2.04 -16.79 -9.71
N ASP A 124 -0.93 -16.08 -9.64
CA ASP A 124 0.15 -16.35 -8.68
C ASP A 124 0.14 -15.37 -7.49
N LEU A 125 -0.58 -14.24 -7.63
CA LEU A 125 -0.83 -13.27 -6.58
C LEU A 125 -2.27 -12.74 -6.64
N LEU A 126 -2.96 -12.74 -5.50
CA LEU A 126 -4.23 -12.04 -5.29
C LEU A 126 -4.05 -10.91 -4.28
N VAL A 127 -4.38 -9.69 -4.70
CA VAL A 127 -4.41 -8.50 -3.84
C VAL A 127 -5.85 -8.14 -3.52
N TRP A 128 -6.23 -8.22 -2.25
CA TRP A 128 -7.62 -7.98 -1.84
C TRP A 128 -7.71 -7.33 -0.45
N GLN A 129 -8.60 -6.34 -0.35
CA GLN A 129 -9.03 -5.73 0.92
C GLN A 129 -10.40 -6.32 1.30
N GLY A 130 -10.41 -7.33 2.18
CA GLY A 130 -11.64 -7.95 2.69
C GLY A 130 -12.37 -7.08 3.71
N GLY A 131 -13.40 -6.34 3.31
CA GLY A 131 -14.25 -5.60 4.24
C GLY A 131 -13.51 -4.58 5.14
N PRO A 132 -14.19 -3.95 6.11
CA PRO A 132 -13.62 -2.83 6.87
C PRO A 132 -12.49 -3.21 7.84
N THR A 133 -12.20 -4.50 8.03
CA THR A 133 -11.24 -4.98 9.05
C THR A 133 -10.25 -6.01 8.56
N THR A 134 -10.37 -6.55 7.34
CA THR A 134 -9.44 -7.58 6.87
C THR A 134 -8.77 -7.14 5.57
N SER A 135 -7.47 -7.33 5.50
CA SER A 135 -6.72 -7.23 4.25
C SER A 135 -5.87 -8.46 4.14
N SER A 136 -5.77 -9.01 2.94
CA SER A 136 -5.10 -10.28 2.71
C SER A 136 -4.41 -10.23 1.36
N VAL A 137 -3.11 -10.52 1.40
CA VAL A 137 -2.30 -10.78 0.21
C VAL A 137 -2.07 -12.28 0.18
N VAL A 138 -2.51 -12.93 -0.90
CA VAL A 138 -2.35 -14.38 -1.06
C VAL A 138 -1.44 -14.62 -2.24
N SER A 139 -0.27 -15.21 -1.99
CA SER A 139 0.68 -15.63 -3.02
C SER A 139 0.78 -17.14 -3.08
N LYS A 140 0.97 -17.69 -4.27
CA LYS A 140 1.31 -19.10 -4.43
C LYS A 140 2.69 -19.36 -3.81
N ALA A 141 2.84 -20.45 -3.05
CA ALA A 141 4.15 -20.84 -2.54
C ALA A 141 5.08 -21.24 -3.71
N PRO A 142 6.37 -20.84 -3.68
CA PRO A 142 7.32 -21.33 -4.67
C PRO A 142 7.37 -22.85 -4.61
N ALA A 143 7.37 -23.51 -5.77
CA ALA A 143 7.48 -24.96 -5.82
C ALA A 143 8.82 -25.38 -5.20
N CYS A 144 8.78 -26.14 -4.10
CA CYS A 144 10.00 -26.77 -3.57
C CYS A 144 10.60 -27.66 -4.66
N ARG A 145 11.72 -27.23 -5.23
CA ARG A 145 12.55 -28.02 -6.14
C ARG A 145 13.35 -29.00 -5.27
N LEU A 146 12.88 -30.26 -5.22
CA LEU A 146 13.57 -31.39 -4.56
C LEU A 146 14.86 -31.77 -5.29
#